data_AF-A0A352B5Y3-F1
#
_entry.id   AF-A0A352B5Y3-F1
#
_cell.length_a   1.000
_cell.length_b   1.000
_cell.length_c   1.000
_cell.angle_alpha   90.00
_cell.angle_beta   90.00
_cell.angle_gamma   90.00
#
_symmetry.space_group_name_H-M   'P 1'
#
loop_
_entity.id
_entity.type
_entity.pdbx_description
1 polymer ?
#
loop_
_entity_poly.entity_id
_entity_poly.type
_entity_poly.pdbx_seq_one_letter_code
_entity_poly.pdbx_strand_id
1 'polypeptide(L)'
;RLHRHHRERLGAARGHAEALLHDPENAEAVAEAWVTVRGDRFVVPLRASQAGRFGGILHDRSKSGQTFFVEPESLVARNNQVAEAALAIGVEEERLLAELNQRVRGELVTLAAAHVLATMLDRRHAAASLAAAMGGR
;
A
#
# COMPACT_ATOMS: atom_id res chain seq x y z
N ARG A 1 -14.17 -6.82 0.85
CA ARG A 1 -14.31 -7.02 2.33
C ARG A 1 -13.01 -6.71 3.07
N LEU A 2 -11.88 -7.33 2.72
CA LEU A 2 -10.57 -7.11 3.37
C LEU A 2 -10.12 -5.64 3.38
N HIS A 3 -10.22 -4.97 2.23
CA HIS A 3 -9.94 -3.53 2.12
C HIS A 3 -10.79 -2.64 3.05
N ARG A 4 -12.04 -3.02 3.32
CA ARG A 4 -12.90 -2.29 4.27
C ARG A 4 -12.38 -2.49 5.69
N HIS A 5 -12.11 -3.74 6.07
CA HIS A 5 -11.58 -4.13 7.37
C HIS A 5 -10.22 -3.47 7.68
N HIS A 6 -9.32 -3.43 6.71
CA HIS A 6 -8.04 -2.72 6.85
C HIS A 6 -8.26 -1.21 7.08
N ARG A 7 -9.18 -0.59 6.34
CA ARG A 7 -9.50 0.84 6.48
C ARG A 7 -10.11 1.16 7.85
N GLU A 8 -10.97 0.28 8.37
CA GLU A 8 -11.54 0.39 9.71
C GLU A 8 -10.45 0.30 10.79
N ARG A 9 -9.56 -0.69 10.72
CA ARG A 9 -8.41 -0.83 11.65
C ARG A 9 -7.45 0.36 11.56
N LEU A 10 -7.17 0.83 10.34
CA LEU A 10 -6.33 2.00 10.10
C LEU A 10 -6.93 3.25 10.75
N GLY A 11 -8.23 3.47 10.58
CA GLY A 11 -8.96 4.56 11.22
C GLY A 11 -8.92 4.46 12.75
N ALA A 12 -9.12 3.27 13.31
CA ALA A 12 -9.07 3.06 14.76
C ALA A 12 -7.66 3.29 15.35
N ALA A 13 -6.61 2.82 14.67
CA ALA A 13 -5.22 3.03 15.09
C ALA A 13 -4.84 4.52 15.01
N ARG A 14 -5.21 5.18 13.91
CA ARG A 14 -4.99 6.62 13.73
C ARG A 14 -5.74 7.44 14.78
N GLY A 15 -7.02 7.17 15.00
CA GLY A 15 -7.82 7.89 16.00
C GLY A 15 -7.26 7.72 17.42
N HIS A 16 -6.74 6.53 17.74
CA HIS A 16 -6.05 6.30 19.03
C HIS A 16 -4.74 7.08 19.13
N ALA A 17 -3.95 7.15 18.06
CA ALA A 17 -2.75 7.97 18.01
C ALA A 17 -3.07 9.47 18.13
N GLU A 18 -4.13 9.95 17.47
CA GLU A 18 -4.62 11.32 17.59
C GLU A 18 -5.05 11.63 19.04
N ALA A 19 -5.76 10.71 19.69
CA ALA A 19 -6.16 10.88 21.09
C ALA A 19 -4.95 11.02 22.03
N LEU A 20 -3.91 10.20 21.84
CA LEU A 20 -2.68 10.28 22.65
C LEU A 20 -1.94 11.62 22.47
N LEU A 21 -1.96 12.17 21.26
CA LEU A 21 -1.30 13.44 20.93
C LEU A 21 -2.02 14.66 21.52
N HIS A 22 -3.35 14.60 21.59
CA HIS A 22 -4.18 15.72 22.05
C HIS A 22 -4.56 15.61 23.54
N ASP A 23 -4.12 14.54 24.21
CA ASP A 23 -4.28 14.41 25.65
C ASP A 23 -3.48 15.50 26.38
N PRO A 24 -4.14 16.36 27.19
CA PRO A 24 -3.46 17.42 27.92
C PRO A 24 -2.35 16.91 28.84
N GLU A 25 -2.47 15.69 29.38
CA GLU A 25 -1.44 15.11 30.24
C GLU A 25 -0.12 14.87 29.48
N ASN A 26 -0.21 14.73 28.17
CA ASN A 26 0.89 14.35 27.28
C ASN A 26 1.54 15.54 26.57
N ALA A 27 0.94 16.74 26.64
CA ALA A 27 1.36 17.92 25.89
C ALA A 27 2.84 18.31 26.12
N GLU A 28 3.35 18.15 27.35
CA GLU A 28 4.74 18.43 27.68
C GLU A 28 5.74 17.42 27.10
N ALA A 29 5.29 16.18 26.86
CA ALA A 29 6.13 15.13 26.30
C ALA A 29 6.11 15.12 24.77
N VAL A 30 4.97 15.47 24.16
CA VAL A 30 4.77 15.47 22.70
C VAL A 30 5.56 16.62 22.06
N ALA A 31 6.47 16.28 21.14
CA ALA A 31 7.24 17.26 20.40
C ALA A 31 6.39 17.97 19.34
N GLU A 32 5.56 17.21 18.62
CA GLU A 32 4.74 17.71 17.51
C GLU A 32 3.34 17.10 17.59
N ALA A 33 2.29 17.92 17.53
CA ALA A 33 0.91 17.49 17.76
C ALA A 33 0.23 16.91 16.50
N TRP A 34 0.95 16.13 15.70
CA TRP A 34 0.40 15.46 14.51
C TRP A 34 0.86 14.00 14.43
N VAL A 35 -0.04 13.14 13.92
CA VAL A 35 0.24 11.71 13.79
C VAL A 35 1.33 11.49 12.77
N THR A 36 2.43 10.88 13.21
CA THR A 36 3.53 10.52 12.35
C THR A 36 3.50 9.03 12.02
N VAL A 37 3.96 8.67 10.82
CA VAL A 37 4.16 7.29 10.40
C VAL A 37 5.66 7.01 10.23
N ARG A 38 6.13 5.89 10.76
CA ARG A 38 7.49 5.36 10.59
C ARG A 38 7.43 3.87 10.33
N GLY A 39 8.01 3.40 9.22
CA GLY A 39 8.01 1.98 8.85
C GLY A 39 6.59 1.37 8.85
N ASP A 40 5.63 2.09 8.28
CA ASP A 40 4.20 1.73 8.22
C ASP A 40 3.49 1.59 9.57
N ARG A 41 4.09 2.11 10.64
CA ARG A 41 3.51 2.14 12.00
C ARG A 41 3.20 3.56 12.41
N PHE A 42 2.05 3.74 13.06
CA PHE A 42 1.76 4.99 13.73
C PHE A 42 2.67 5.14 14.95
N VAL A 43 3.29 6.31 15.06
CA VAL A 43 4.22 6.65 16.13
C VAL A 43 3.92 8.05 16.66
N VAL A 44 4.25 8.26 17.92
CA VAL A 44 4.12 9.53 18.62
C VAL A 44 5.50 10.19 18.68
N PRO A 45 5.68 11.42 18.16
CA PRO A 45 6.91 12.18 18.31
C PRO A 45 7.01 12.75 19.72
N LEU A 46 8.00 12.31 20.48
CA LEU A 46 8.24 12.70 21.85
C LEU A 46 9.55 13.48 21.96
N ARG A 47 9.60 14.46 22.85
CA ARG A 47 10.84 15.14 23.22
C ARG A 47 11.76 14.13 23.88
N ALA A 48 13.03 14.09 23.47
CA ALA A 48 14.00 13.11 23.97
C ALA A 48 14.13 13.12 25.51
N SER A 49 14.00 14.30 26.14
CA SER A 49 14.02 14.46 27.60
C SER A 49 12.83 13.80 28.32
N GLN A 50 11.70 13.66 27.64
CA GLN A 50 10.44 13.14 28.19
C GLN A 50 10.06 11.76 27.63
N ALA A 51 10.88 11.20 26.74
CA ALA A 51 10.58 9.92 26.09
C ALA A 51 10.46 8.76 27.10
N GLY A 52 11.20 8.80 28.22
CA GLY A 52 11.11 7.77 29.27
C GLY A 52 9.75 7.70 29.98
N ARG A 53 8.93 8.76 29.91
CA ARG A 53 7.57 8.79 30.47
C ARG A 53 6.57 7.99 29.62
N PHE A 54 6.83 7.90 28.33
CA PHE A 54 6.05 7.16 27.35
C PHE A 54 6.79 5.86 27.05
N GLY A 55 6.54 4.83 27.87
CA GLY A 55 7.03 3.49 27.56
C GLY A 55 6.61 3.04 26.16
N GLY A 56 7.32 2.04 25.61
CA GLY A 56 7.02 1.49 24.29
C GLY A 56 8.27 1.24 23.47
N ILE A 57 8.08 1.17 22.16
CA ILE A 57 9.13 0.78 21.20
C ILE A 57 9.62 2.03 20.48
N LEU A 58 10.92 2.32 20.60
CA LEU A 58 11.55 3.38 19.81
C LEU A 58 11.75 2.89 18.37
N HIS A 59 11.14 3.58 17.41
CA HIS A 59 11.27 3.27 15.97
C HIS A 59 12.35 4.09 15.29
N ASP A 60 12.45 5.36 15.64
CA ASP A 60 13.35 6.30 14.95
C ASP A 60 13.67 7.50 15.84
N ARG A 61 14.70 8.26 15.46
CA ARG A 61 15.08 9.53 16.08
C ARG A 61 15.30 10.60 15.03
N SER A 62 14.95 11.85 15.34
CA SER A 62 15.25 12.97 14.45
C SER A 62 16.74 13.15 14.25
N LYS A 63 17.13 13.79 13.13
CA LYS A 63 18.55 14.05 12.81
C LYS A 63 19.26 14.90 13.88
N SER A 64 18.53 15.78 14.57
CA SER A 64 19.04 16.58 15.69
C SER A 64 19.12 15.81 17.00
N GLY A 65 18.52 14.61 17.07
CA GLY A 65 18.42 13.79 18.28
C GLY A 65 17.42 14.30 19.33
N GLN A 66 16.69 15.38 19.04
CA GLN A 66 15.78 16.01 20.01
C GLN A 66 14.39 15.38 20.05
N THR A 67 14.00 14.64 19.01
CA THR A 67 12.69 14.00 18.88
C THR A 67 12.85 12.51 18.71
N PHE A 68 12.18 11.74 19.55
CA PHE A 68 12.11 10.28 19.46
C PHE A 68 10.73 9.88 18.94
N PHE A 69 10.69 8.99 17.95
CA PHE A 69 9.46 8.46 17.38
C PHE A 69 9.16 7.12 18.05
N VAL A 70 8.25 7.14 19.01
CA VAL A 70 7.94 5.97 19.84
C VAL A 70 6.56 5.42 19.47
N GLU A 71 6.45 4.10 19.43
CA GLU A 71 5.17 3.38 19.38
C GLU A 71 4.79 2.97 20.81
N PRO A 72 3.82 3.68 21.44
CA PRO A 72 3.39 3.35 22.79
C PRO A 72 2.72 1.97 22.82
N GLU A 73 2.78 1.27 23.96
CA GLU A 73 2.18 -0.07 24.11
C GLU A 73 0.70 -0.13 23.71
N SER A 74 -0.06 0.93 24.02
CA SER A 74 -1.48 1.04 23.65
C SER A 74 -1.71 1.09 22.13
N LEU A 75 -0.69 1.46 21.35
CA LEU A 75 -0.70 1.55 19.90
C LEU A 75 -0.11 0.29 19.24
N VAL A 76 0.80 -0.43 19.90
CA VAL A 76 1.44 -1.66 19.38
C VAL A 76 0.41 -2.67 18.88
N ALA A 77 -0.58 -2.99 19.71
CA ALA A 77 -1.60 -3.97 19.34
C ALA A 77 -2.42 -3.52 18.12
N ARG A 78 -2.72 -2.22 18.01
CA ARG A 78 -3.50 -1.64 16.91
C ARG A 78 -2.69 -1.60 15.61
N ASN A 79 -1.43 -1.18 15.67
CA ASN A 79 -0.52 -1.21 14.52
C ASN A 79 -0.32 -2.64 14.01
N ASN A 80 -0.16 -3.62 14.91
CA ASN A 80 -0.06 -5.02 14.50
C ASN A 80 -1.32 -5.51 13.79
N GLN A 81 -2.51 -5.12 14.26
CA GLN A 81 -3.77 -5.45 13.57
C GLN A 81 -3.87 -4.78 12.19
N VAL A 82 -3.40 -3.55 12.04
CA VAL A 82 -3.33 -2.85 10.75
C VAL A 82 -2.42 -3.60 9.78
N ALA A 83 -1.21 -3.94 10.24
CA ALA A 83 -0.22 -4.68 9.46
C ALA A 83 -0.75 -6.06 9.02
N GLU A 84 -1.35 -6.81 9.95
CA GLU A 84 -1.98 -8.10 9.65
C GLU A 84 -3.08 -7.98 8.59
N ALA A 85 -3.93 -6.94 8.69
CA ALA A 85 -4.99 -6.72 7.70
C ALA A 85 -4.44 -6.34 6.31
N ALA A 86 -3.33 -5.60 6.26
CA ALA A 86 -2.62 -5.30 5.02
C ALA A 86 -1.99 -6.56 4.40
N LEU A 87 -1.36 -7.42 5.21
CA LEU A 87 -0.82 -8.70 4.75
C LEU A 87 -1.92 -9.61 4.18
N ALA A 88 -3.07 -9.69 4.86
CA ALA A 88 -4.20 -10.46 4.38
C ALA A 88 -4.73 -9.98 3.02
N ILE A 89 -4.65 -8.67 2.74
CA ILE A 89 -4.99 -8.12 1.42
C ILE A 89 -3.99 -8.62 0.37
N GLY A 90 -2.69 -8.49 0.64
CA GLY A 90 -1.65 -8.92 -0.31
C GLY A 90 -1.76 -10.40 -0.69
N VAL A 91 -2.01 -11.27 0.30
CA VAL A 91 -2.22 -12.71 0.06
C VAL A 91 -3.43 -12.96 -0.85
N GLU A 92 -4.54 -12.24 -0.64
CA GLU A 92 -5.73 -12.40 -1.47
C GLU A 92 -5.51 -11.84 -2.89
N GLU A 93 -4.76 -10.75 -3.04
CA GLU A 93 -4.38 -10.21 -4.34
C GLU A 93 -3.54 -11.21 -5.14
N GLU A 94 -2.53 -11.82 -4.51
CA GLU A 94 -1.73 -12.86 -5.15
C GLU A 94 -2.59 -14.06 -5.58
N ARG A 95 -3.52 -14.50 -4.70
CA ARG A 95 -4.45 -15.59 -5.02
C ARG A 95 -5.32 -15.26 -6.23
N LEU A 96 -5.91 -14.06 -6.27
CA LEU A 96 -6.76 -13.60 -7.36
C LEU A 96 -5.96 -13.44 -8.66
N LEU A 97 -4.75 -12.89 -8.61
CA LEU A 97 -3.87 -12.77 -9.76
C LEU A 97 -3.48 -14.14 -10.32
N ALA A 98 -3.18 -15.10 -9.46
CA ALA A 98 -2.91 -16.47 -9.87
C ALA A 98 -4.13 -17.09 -10.58
N GLU A 99 -5.33 -16.92 -10.03
CA GLU A 99 -6.58 -17.40 -10.61
C GLU A 99 -6.85 -16.77 -11.99
N LEU A 100 -6.71 -15.45 -12.11
CA LEU A 100 -6.88 -14.73 -13.38
C LEU A 100 -5.85 -15.17 -14.41
N ASN A 101 -4.59 -15.32 -14.01
CA ASN A 101 -3.53 -15.83 -14.88
C ASN A 101 -3.83 -17.23 -15.39
N GLN A 102 -4.39 -18.12 -14.56
CA GLN A 102 -4.79 -19.46 -15.01
C GLN A 102 -5.92 -19.41 -16.04
N ARG A 103 -6.89 -18.51 -15.86
CA ARG A 103 -7.97 -18.30 -16.85
C ARG A 103 -7.42 -17.80 -18.18
N VAL A 104 -6.52 -16.82 -18.16
CA VAL A 104 -5.84 -16.32 -19.38
C VAL A 104 -5.00 -17.42 -20.02
N ARG A 105 -4.29 -18.23 -19.22
CA ARG A 105 -3.51 -19.37 -19.71
C ARG A 105 -4.37 -20.38 -20.48
N GLY A 106 -5.60 -20.63 -20.02
CA GLY A 106 -6.56 -21.50 -20.72
C GLY A 106 -6.90 -21.01 -22.13
N GLU A 107 -6.83 -19.71 -22.39
CA GLU A 107 -7.17 -19.10 -23.68
C GLU A 107 -5.94 -18.89 -24.59
N LEU A 108 -4.74 -19.31 -24.19
CA LEU A 108 -3.52 -19.02 -24.95
C LEU A 108 -3.55 -19.54 -26.39
N VAL A 109 -4.14 -20.71 -26.63
CA VAL A 109 -4.27 -21.26 -27.99
C VAL A 109 -5.18 -20.38 -28.84
N THR A 110 -6.34 -19.98 -28.31
CA THR A 110 -7.27 -19.08 -28.99
C THR A 110 -6.63 -17.72 -29.28
N LEU A 111 -5.94 -17.14 -28.30
CA LEU A 111 -5.24 -15.87 -28.44
C LEU A 111 -4.11 -15.95 -29.47
N ALA A 112 -3.34 -17.05 -29.49
CA ALA A 112 -2.29 -17.26 -30.48
C ALA A 112 -2.86 -17.38 -31.90
N ALA A 113 -3.97 -18.12 -32.06
CA ALA A 113 -4.65 -18.23 -33.35
C ALA A 113 -5.20 -16.87 -33.82
N ALA A 114 -5.85 -16.12 -32.93
CA ALA A 114 -6.35 -14.78 -33.22
C ALA A 114 -5.21 -13.83 -33.63
N HIS A 115 -4.07 -13.90 -32.94
CA HIS A 115 -2.88 -13.12 -33.28
C HIS A 115 -2.38 -13.42 -34.70
N VAL A 116 -2.22 -14.70 -35.05
CA VAL A 116 -1.79 -15.11 -36.40
C VAL A 116 -2.75 -14.60 -37.48
N LEU A 117 -4.06 -14.75 -37.26
CA LEU A 117 -5.07 -14.28 -38.21
C LEU A 117 -5.05 -12.76 -38.37
N ALA A 118 -4.91 -12.02 -37.27
CA ALA A 118 -4.79 -10.57 -37.30
C ALA A 118 -3.55 -10.12 -38.09
N THR A 119 -2.39 -10.74 -37.87
CA THR A 119 -1.17 -10.46 -38.64
C THR A 119 -1.33 -10.77 -40.12
N MET A 120 -2.00 -11.88 -40.47
CA MET A 120 -2.27 -12.22 -41.86
C MET A 120 -3.19 -11.20 -42.54
N LEU A 121 -4.21 -10.72 -41.83
CA LEU A 121 -5.13 -9.71 -42.31
C LEU A 121 -4.42 -8.37 -42.54
N ASP A 122 -3.63 -7.94 -41.56
CA ASP A 122 -2.86 -6.70 -41.60
C ASP A 122 -1.89 -6.68 -42.80
N ARG A 123 -1.14 -7.78 -43.00
CA ARG A 123 -0.25 -7.92 -44.16
C ARG A 123 -0.99 -7.81 -45.50
N ARG A 124 -2.16 -8.44 -45.62
CA ARG A 124 -2.96 -8.37 -46.85
C ARG A 124 -3.49 -6.96 -47.08
N HIS A 125 -3.95 -6.31 -46.02
CA HIS A 125 -4.41 -4.94 -46.08
C HIS A 125 -3.30 -3.98 -46.51
N ALA A 126 -2.11 -4.09 -45.91
CA ALA A 126 -0.94 -3.29 -46.30
C ALA A 126 -0.56 -3.50 -47.78
N ALA A 127 -0.55 -4.75 -48.26
CA ALA A 127 -0.26 -5.05 -49.66
C ALA A 127 -1.30 -4.45 -50.61
N ALA A 128 -2.59 -4.56 -50.29
CA ALA A 128 -3.67 -3.97 -51.08
C ALA A 128 -3.58 -2.44 -51.12
N SER A 129 -3.34 -1.81 -49.96
CA SER A 129 -3.15 -0.36 -49.85
C SER A 129 -1.94 0.14 -50.65
N LEU A 130 -0.83 -0.59 -50.63
CA LEU A 130 0.35 -0.27 -51.45
C LEU A 130 0.06 -0.41 -52.95
N ALA A 131 -0.58 -1.50 -53.37
CA ALA A 131 -0.96 -1.71 -54.76
C ALA A 131 -1.86 -0.58 -55.28
N ALA A 132 -2.87 -0.20 -54.49
CA ALA A 132 -3.75 0.93 -54.81
C ALA A 132 -2.97 2.25 -54.91
N ALA A 133 -2.02 2.52 -54.00
CA ALA A 133 -1.19 3.72 -54.05
C ALA A 133 -0.27 3.77 -55.29
N MET A 134 0.16 2.61 -55.80
CA MET A 134 0.97 2.49 -57.01
C MET A 134 0.14 2.46 -58.31
N GLY A 135 -1.18 2.61 -58.25
CA GLY A 135 -2.07 2.57 -59.41
C GLY A 135 -2.41 1.17 -59.91
N GLY A 136 -2.08 0.13 -59.15
CA GLY A 136 -2.56 -1.24 -59.38
C GLY A 136 -4.06 -1.33 -59.07
N ARG A 137 -4.82 -1.92 -59.99
CA ARG A 137 -6.24 -2.24 -59.79
C ARG A 137 -6.42 -3.54 -59.04
#